data_AF-A0AAT9HWZ1-F1
#
_entry.id   AF-A0AAT9HWZ1-F1
#
_cell.length_a   1.000
_cell.length_b   1.000
_cell.length_c   1.000
_cell.angle_alpha   90.00
_cell.angle_beta   90.00
_cell.angle_gamma   90.00
#
_symmetry.space_group_name_H-M   'P 1'
#
loop_
_entity.id
_entity.type
_entity.pdbx_description
1 polymer ?
#
loop_
_entity_poly.entity_id
_entity_poly.type
_entity_poly.pdbx_seq_one_letter_code
_entity_poly.pdbx_strand_id
1 'polypeptide(L)'
;MFTNTVFGLILVYTYLALWDERPGLGGYDQAQAVTYVWLGQCLYATLAIQGGGAEKELMERIRTGEVAVDLYRPVDLQLWWLAGDVGRAAFQLLGRGVVPFLFGSLFFTMALPAGAAAWVAFAVTLVLAAVVSFAIRYLAALCVFWLMDGMGIGQVLMITGVFFSGMVLPLNVFPGTLGEVVRVLPWAAQIQVPADVLMGSGSRWGRSRSRRRGRWPCWRRAGCFSRWRRAGWWCRVAERGVLVEGLRAYGLIAAMWVRSGMTYRTSFVFTVIGNLLMTGLDFVGILLMFTQVDSLGGWSLPEIAMLYGLSVTSFGIADMLLGSMDVLGARMRDGSFDVLLVRPVPVLAQVGADRFAVRRLGRIAQGTVVLGWALSSVDVEWTAAKVLLVPVMVLSGAAIFSAVFVAGAAFQIYAQDAAEVQNAFTYGGTTLLQYPPTVFGKDLVRGATFMLPLAFVNWVPAAHILDRPYPIGLPGWAAFASPLVAVGCCALAGLAWRTGLRSYRSTGS
;
A
#
# COMPACT_ATOMS: atom_id res chain seq x y z
N MET A 1 1.78 6.91 12.64
CA MET A 1 0.70 7.91 12.87
C MET A 1 0.38 8.65 11.61
N PHE A 2 1.38 9.38 11.09
CA PHE A 2 1.20 10.34 10.01
C PHE A 2 0.60 9.73 8.74
N THR A 3 1.12 8.57 8.32
CA THR A 3 0.59 7.82 7.16
C THR A 3 -0.91 7.51 7.32
N ASN A 4 -1.32 6.90 8.43
CA ASN A 4 -2.72 6.54 8.67
C ASN A 4 -3.64 7.76 8.68
N THR A 5 -3.17 8.90 9.20
CA THR A 5 -3.94 10.15 9.17
C THR A 5 -4.11 10.69 7.75
N VAL A 6 -3.05 10.67 6.92
CA VAL A 6 -3.11 11.10 5.52
C VAL A 6 -4.02 10.18 4.70
N PHE A 7 -3.90 8.86 4.86
CA PHE A 7 -4.80 7.90 4.21
C PHE A 7 -6.25 8.06 4.69
N GLY A 8 -6.46 8.29 6.00
CA GLY A 8 -7.77 8.60 6.56
C GLY A 8 -8.39 9.86 5.95
N LEU A 9 -7.60 10.92 5.77
CA LEU A 9 -8.02 12.14 5.08
C LEU A 9 -8.43 11.89 3.63
N ILE A 10 -7.63 11.13 2.87
CA ILE A 10 -7.95 10.81 1.48
C ILE A 10 -9.27 10.01 1.42
N LEU A 11 -9.37 8.95 2.22
CA LEU A 11 -10.53 8.06 2.21
C LEU A 11 -11.80 8.75 2.73
N VAL A 12 -11.71 9.62 3.74
CA VAL A 12 -12.90 10.31 4.27
C VAL A 12 -13.48 11.26 3.24
N TYR A 13 -12.66 12.01 2.49
CA TYR A 13 -13.15 12.85 1.39
C TYR A 13 -13.80 12.01 0.28
N THR A 14 -13.17 10.89 -0.08
CA THR A 14 -13.77 9.95 -1.04
C THR A 14 -15.11 9.39 -0.57
N TYR A 15 -15.24 9.05 0.72
CA TYR A 15 -16.49 8.56 1.29
C TYR A 15 -17.55 9.65 1.38
N LEU A 16 -17.18 10.88 1.75
CA LEU A 16 -18.12 12.00 1.79
C LEU A 16 -18.73 12.23 0.40
N ALA A 17 -17.92 12.28 -0.66
CA ALA A 17 -18.41 12.42 -2.02
C ALA A 17 -19.28 11.24 -2.48
N LEU A 18 -18.94 10.02 -2.07
CA LEU A 18 -19.74 8.83 -2.38
C LEU A 18 -21.11 8.86 -1.66
N TRP A 19 -21.15 9.29 -0.40
CA TRP A 19 -22.40 9.39 0.38
C TRP A 19 -23.23 10.61 0.03
N ASP A 20 -22.63 11.67 -0.50
CA ASP A 20 -23.36 12.82 -1.08
C ASP A 20 -24.13 12.39 -2.34
N GLU A 21 -23.51 11.56 -3.18
CA GLU A 21 -24.16 11.01 -4.39
C GLU A 21 -25.23 9.96 -4.03
N ARG A 22 -24.98 9.11 -3.02
CA ARG A 22 -25.93 8.09 -2.56
C ARG A 22 -26.11 8.09 -1.04
N PRO A 23 -27.00 8.94 -0.50
CA PRO A 23 -27.30 8.98 0.92
C PRO A 23 -27.85 7.64 1.44
N GLY A 24 -27.41 7.21 2.62
CA GLY A 24 -27.87 5.96 3.25
C GLY A 24 -27.24 4.69 2.70
N LEU A 25 -26.17 4.78 1.90
CA LEU A 25 -25.48 3.63 1.32
C LEU A 25 -25.06 2.62 2.41
N GLY A 26 -25.34 1.33 2.17
CA GLY A 26 -25.07 0.26 3.15
C GLY A 26 -25.89 0.33 4.45
N GLY A 27 -26.84 1.26 4.57
CA GLY A 27 -27.53 1.51 5.83
C GLY A 27 -26.73 2.37 6.81
N TYR A 28 -25.71 3.08 6.32
CA TYR A 28 -25.00 4.11 7.08
C TYR A 28 -25.42 5.50 6.64
N ASP A 29 -25.60 6.40 7.60
CA ASP A 29 -25.56 7.83 7.32
C ASP A 29 -24.11 8.30 7.05
N GLN A 30 -23.96 9.56 6.65
CA GLN A 30 -22.66 10.13 6.30
C GLN A 30 -21.71 10.18 7.51
N ALA A 31 -22.20 10.47 8.72
CA ALA A 31 -21.38 10.53 9.93
C ALA A 31 -20.89 9.12 10.36
N GLN A 32 -21.71 8.10 10.15
CA GLN A 32 -21.37 6.69 10.32
C GLN A 32 -20.33 6.26 9.29
N ALA A 33 -20.46 6.66 8.02
CA ALA A 33 -19.46 6.40 7.00
C ALA A 33 -18.09 7.02 7.34
N VAL A 34 -18.07 8.27 7.82
CA VAL A 34 -16.86 8.93 8.34
C VAL A 34 -16.27 8.15 9.52
N THR A 35 -17.09 7.74 10.48
CA THR A 35 -16.67 6.97 11.66
C THR A 35 -16.03 5.65 11.24
N TYR A 36 -16.62 4.98 10.23
CA TYR A 36 -16.10 3.74 9.67
C TYR A 36 -14.69 3.91 9.09
N VAL A 37 -14.44 4.97 8.31
CA VAL A 37 -13.11 5.24 7.72
C VAL A 37 -12.04 5.40 8.80
N TRP A 38 -12.30 6.25 9.79
CA TRP A 38 -11.33 6.54 10.85
C TRP A 38 -11.14 5.36 11.80
N LEU A 39 -12.20 4.58 12.05
CA LEU A 39 -12.09 3.31 12.76
C LEU A 39 -11.25 2.29 11.97
N GLY A 40 -11.44 2.20 10.66
CA GLY A 40 -10.61 1.37 9.78
C GLY A 40 -9.13 1.73 9.88
N GLN A 41 -8.79 3.02 9.81
CA GLN A 41 -7.41 3.50 10.01
C GLN A 41 -6.86 3.17 11.40
N CYS A 42 -7.72 3.18 12.41
CA CYS A 42 -7.37 2.83 13.78
C CYS A 42 -7.07 1.33 13.94
N LEU A 43 -7.89 0.49 13.33
CA LEU A 43 -7.81 -0.97 13.47
C LEU A 43 -6.81 -1.63 12.52
N TYR A 44 -6.42 -0.94 11.44
CA TYR A 44 -5.55 -1.48 10.41
C TYR A 44 -4.22 -2.07 10.94
N ALA A 45 -3.45 -1.27 11.70
CA ALA A 45 -2.19 -1.72 12.30
C ALA A 45 -2.43 -2.54 13.59
N THR A 46 -3.44 -2.17 14.37
CA THR A 46 -3.85 -2.83 15.62
C THR A 46 -4.10 -4.32 15.38
N LEU A 47 -4.93 -4.63 14.39
CA LEU A 47 -5.31 -5.98 14.04
C LEU A 47 -4.38 -6.63 13.02
N ALA A 48 -3.26 -6.00 12.66
CA ALA A 48 -2.29 -6.50 11.69
C ALA A 48 -2.97 -7.04 10.41
N ILE A 49 -3.85 -6.23 9.81
CA ILE A 49 -4.69 -6.67 8.68
C ILE A 49 -3.86 -7.06 7.46
N GLN A 50 -2.70 -6.40 7.25
CA GLN A 50 -1.73 -6.78 6.22
C GLN A 50 -0.75 -7.90 6.63
N GLY A 51 -1.00 -8.55 7.78
CA GLY A 51 -0.08 -9.50 8.38
C GLY A 51 1.10 -8.83 9.10
N GLY A 52 1.94 -9.66 9.72
CA GLY A 52 3.17 -9.23 10.40
C GLY A 52 3.17 -9.40 11.91
N GLY A 53 4.34 -9.09 12.51
CA GLY A 53 4.63 -9.35 13.92
C GLY A 53 4.81 -10.86 14.18
N ALA A 54 4.08 -11.37 15.17
CA ALA A 54 4.13 -12.75 15.65
C ALA A 54 4.03 -13.80 14.53
N GLU A 55 3.23 -13.53 13.51
CA GLU A 55 3.10 -14.40 12.33
C GLU A 55 4.46 -14.65 11.64
N LYS A 56 5.18 -13.58 11.30
CA LYS A 56 6.44 -13.68 10.56
C LYS A 56 7.53 -14.33 11.40
N GLU A 57 7.58 -13.97 12.68
CA GLU A 57 8.54 -14.55 13.61
C GLU A 57 8.29 -16.05 13.82
N LEU A 58 7.02 -16.46 13.98
CA LEU A 58 6.66 -17.87 14.08
C LEU A 58 7.00 -18.64 12.79
N MET A 59 6.68 -18.08 11.62
CA MET A 59 7.04 -18.69 10.33
C MET A 59 8.57 -18.85 10.20
N GLU A 60 9.34 -17.88 10.65
CA GLU A 60 10.81 -17.93 10.63
C GLU A 60 11.35 -18.98 11.60
N ARG A 61 10.87 -19.03 12.84
CA ARG A 61 11.24 -20.05 13.84
C ARG A 61 10.88 -21.47 13.39
N ILE A 62 9.77 -21.65 12.68
CA ILE A 62 9.43 -22.94 12.07
C ILE A 62 10.45 -23.32 11.00
N ARG A 63 10.85 -22.35 10.16
CA ARG A 63 11.80 -22.56 9.08
C ARG A 63 13.23 -22.81 9.55
N THR A 64 13.67 -22.16 10.63
CA THR A 64 15.01 -22.35 11.22
C THR A 64 15.08 -23.57 12.15
N GLY A 65 13.93 -24.13 12.53
CA GLY A 65 13.83 -25.26 13.47
C GLY A 65 13.86 -24.84 14.94
N GLU A 66 13.99 -23.54 15.23
CA GLU A 66 13.93 -22.98 16.59
C GLU A 66 12.60 -23.24 17.29
N VAL A 67 11.52 -23.44 16.51
CA VAL A 67 10.20 -23.81 17.06
C VAL A 67 10.25 -25.08 17.91
N ALA A 68 11.20 -25.99 17.67
CA ALA A 68 11.38 -27.17 18.50
C ALA A 68 11.72 -26.79 19.96
N VAL A 69 12.55 -25.76 20.15
CA VAL A 69 12.90 -25.24 21.48
C VAL A 69 11.66 -24.64 22.16
N ASP A 70 10.81 -23.95 21.40
CA ASP A 70 9.57 -23.38 21.92
C ASP A 70 8.60 -24.47 22.40
N LEU A 71 8.53 -25.60 21.68
CA LEU A 71 7.70 -26.75 22.04
C LEU A 71 8.19 -27.52 23.28
N TYR A 72 9.48 -27.42 23.64
CA TYR A 72 10.01 -28.01 24.87
C TYR A 72 9.63 -27.22 26.12
N ARG A 73 9.23 -25.96 25.98
CA ARG A 73 8.83 -25.13 27.13
C ARG A 73 7.50 -25.64 27.68
N PRO A 74 7.33 -25.74 29.02
CA PRO A 74 6.09 -26.21 29.64
C PRO A 74 5.00 -25.12 29.64
N VAL A 75 4.79 -24.46 28.50
CA VAL A 75 3.82 -23.39 28.30
C VAL A 75 3.07 -23.68 27.00
N ASP A 76 1.77 -23.44 26.99
CA ASP A 76 0.98 -23.55 25.76
C ASP A 76 1.50 -22.57 24.70
N LEU A 77 1.95 -23.11 23.56
CA LEU A 77 2.56 -22.34 22.48
C LEU A 77 1.59 -21.28 21.93
N GLN A 78 0.33 -21.65 21.75
CA GLN A 78 -0.67 -20.76 21.15
C GLN A 78 -0.98 -19.59 22.08
N LEU A 79 -1.15 -19.84 23.38
CA LEU A 79 -1.42 -18.81 24.38
C LEU A 79 -0.22 -17.89 24.58
N TRP A 80 1.00 -18.42 24.51
CA TRP A 80 2.22 -17.63 24.55
C TRP A 80 2.30 -16.62 23.39
N TRP A 81 2.06 -17.07 22.15
CA TRP A 81 2.03 -16.19 20.98
C TRP A 81 0.85 -15.21 21.01
N LEU A 82 -0.31 -15.65 21.49
CA LEU A 82 -1.48 -14.78 21.64
C LEU A 82 -1.18 -13.64 22.64
N ALA A 83 -0.56 -13.94 23.78
CA ALA A 83 -0.18 -12.93 24.76
C ALA A 83 0.75 -11.87 24.18
N GLY A 84 1.76 -12.30 23.40
CA GLY A 84 2.65 -11.39 22.68
C GLY A 84 1.92 -10.53 21.64
N ASP A 85 1.00 -11.12 20.87
CA ASP A 85 0.24 -10.39 19.87
C ASP A 85 -0.78 -9.41 20.49
N VAL A 86 -1.37 -9.74 21.63
CA VAL A 86 -2.23 -8.82 22.40
C VAL A 86 -1.42 -7.61 22.87
N GLY A 87 -0.21 -7.82 23.39
CA GLY A 87 0.69 -6.72 23.76
C GLY A 87 1.03 -5.82 22.55
N ARG A 88 1.37 -6.43 21.41
CA ARG A 88 1.58 -5.71 20.13
C ARG A 88 0.33 -4.93 19.73
N ALA A 89 -0.85 -5.55 19.74
CA ALA A 89 -2.11 -4.92 19.34
C ALA A 89 -2.43 -3.71 20.23
N ALA A 90 -2.28 -3.83 21.55
CA ALA A 90 -2.49 -2.73 22.49
C ALA A 90 -1.52 -1.56 22.23
N PHE A 91 -0.24 -1.86 22.01
CA PHE A 91 0.75 -0.83 21.65
C PHE A 91 0.41 -0.13 20.33
N GLN A 92 0.00 -0.89 19.31
CA GLN A 92 -0.41 -0.35 18.01
C GLN A 92 -1.71 0.46 18.10
N LEU A 93 -2.65 0.08 18.98
CA LEU A 93 -3.89 0.84 19.20
C LEU A 93 -3.58 2.18 19.84
N LEU A 94 -2.80 2.19 20.94
CA LEU A 94 -2.46 3.42 21.66
C LEU A 94 -1.58 4.35 20.82
N GLY A 95 -0.57 3.79 20.17
CA GLY A 95 0.26 4.54 19.24
C GLY A 95 -0.54 4.94 18.02
N ARG A 96 -0.80 3.97 17.13
CA ARG A 96 -1.26 4.16 15.74
C ARG A 96 -2.76 4.27 15.55
N GLY A 97 -3.55 3.88 16.54
CA GLY A 97 -5.00 3.93 16.45
C GLY A 97 -5.62 5.22 16.98
N VAL A 98 -5.24 5.60 18.20
CA VAL A 98 -5.86 6.72 18.93
C VAL A 98 -5.67 8.05 18.20
N VAL A 99 -4.45 8.36 17.74
CA VAL A 99 -4.16 9.67 17.14
C VAL A 99 -4.96 9.92 15.85
N PRO A 100 -4.98 9.02 14.84
CA PRO A 100 -5.83 9.21 13.67
C PRO A 100 -7.33 9.29 14.02
N PHE A 101 -7.80 8.46 14.96
CA PHE A 101 -9.21 8.47 15.35
C PHE A 101 -9.61 9.80 16.02
N LEU A 102 -8.78 10.31 16.94
CA LEU A 102 -8.99 11.62 17.57
C LEU A 102 -8.95 12.75 16.55
N PHE A 103 -7.97 12.72 15.62
CA PHE A 103 -7.91 13.67 14.52
C PHE A 103 -9.23 13.67 13.74
N GLY A 104 -9.72 12.49 13.34
CA GLY A 104 -11.01 12.36 12.67
C GLY A 104 -12.15 12.97 13.49
N SER A 105 -12.22 12.69 14.80
CA SER A 105 -13.30 13.20 15.66
C SER A 105 -13.28 14.71 15.86
N LEU A 106 -12.11 15.35 15.71
CA LEU A 106 -11.94 16.80 15.84
C LEU A 106 -12.30 17.56 14.56
N PHE A 107 -12.01 16.99 13.40
CA PHE A 107 -12.15 17.67 12.10
C PHE A 107 -13.37 17.24 11.29
N PHE A 108 -14.01 16.12 11.65
CA PHE A 108 -15.15 15.57 10.92
C PHE A 108 -16.29 15.18 11.87
N THR A 109 -17.52 15.29 11.38
CA THR A 109 -18.71 14.86 12.10
C THR A 109 -18.80 13.33 12.14
N MET A 110 -18.65 12.76 13.33
CA MET A 110 -18.68 11.32 13.57
C MET A 110 -19.93 10.90 14.35
N ALA A 111 -20.43 9.70 14.05
CA ALA A 111 -21.48 9.03 14.80
C ALA A 111 -20.86 8.23 15.95
N LEU A 112 -20.58 8.91 17.07
CA LEU A 112 -20.06 8.29 18.28
C LEU A 112 -21.20 7.95 19.26
N PRO A 113 -21.15 6.80 19.95
CA PRO A 113 -22.19 6.44 20.90
C PRO A 113 -22.19 7.35 22.13
N ALA A 114 -23.37 7.78 22.56
CA ALA A 114 -23.55 8.60 23.76
C ALA A 114 -23.53 7.78 25.08
N GLY A 115 -23.81 6.48 25.02
CA GLY A 115 -23.92 5.61 26.19
C GLY A 115 -22.67 4.78 26.47
N ALA A 116 -22.28 4.68 27.74
CA ALA A 116 -21.13 3.86 28.17
C ALA A 116 -21.27 2.37 27.81
N ALA A 117 -22.50 1.84 27.77
CA ALA A 117 -22.75 0.44 27.40
C ALA A 117 -22.30 0.10 25.97
N ALA A 118 -22.49 1.02 25.02
CA ALA A 118 -22.05 0.82 23.64
C ALA A 118 -20.51 0.85 23.53
N TRP A 119 -19.85 1.72 24.30
CA TRP A 119 -18.39 1.72 24.40
C TRP A 119 -17.83 0.44 25.02
N VAL A 120 -18.49 -0.12 26.03
CA VAL A 120 -18.11 -1.42 26.61
C VAL A 120 -18.33 -2.55 25.60
N ALA A 121 -19.46 -2.57 24.89
CA ALA A 121 -19.72 -3.55 23.84
C ALA A 121 -18.68 -3.47 22.72
N PHE A 122 -18.31 -2.25 22.32
CA PHE A 122 -17.23 -2.01 21.36
C PHE A 122 -15.87 -2.49 21.88
N ALA A 123 -15.52 -2.24 23.14
CA ALA A 123 -14.29 -2.75 23.72
C ALA A 123 -14.24 -4.30 23.70
N VAL A 124 -15.36 -4.96 23.98
CA VAL A 124 -15.47 -6.42 23.88
C VAL A 124 -15.29 -6.90 22.44
N THR A 125 -15.90 -6.24 21.44
CA THR A 125 -15.71 -6.62 20.04
C THR A 125 -14.29 -6.39 19.56
N LEU A 126 -13.58 -5.37 20.06
CA LEU A 126 -12.16 -5.17 19.75
C LEU A 126 -11.28 -6.33 20.24
N VAL A 127 -11.53 -6.82 21.46
CA VAL A 127 -10.81 -7.99 21.99
C VAL A 127 -11.09 -9.23 21.14
N LEU A 128 -12.35 -9.47 20.79
CA LEU A 128 -12.73 -10.59 19.92
C LEU A 128 -12.11 -10.45 18.51
N ALA A 129 -12.10 -9.25 17.95
CA ALA A 129 -11.47 -8.97 16.66
C ALA A 129 -9.96 -9.23 16.68
N ALA A 130 -9.27 -8.89 17.78
CA ALA A 130 -7.86 -9.20 17.98
C ALA A 130 -7.61 -10.71 18.04
N VAL A 131 -8.46 -11.45 18.76
CA VAL A 131 -8.37 -12.92 18.84
C VAL A 131 -8.62 -13.57 17.47
N VAL A 132 -9.64 -13.12 16.73
CA VAL A 132 -9.93 -13.63 15.37
C VAL A 132 -8.77 -13.31 14.42
N SER A 133 -8.25 -12.08 14.45
CA SER A 133 -7.07 -11.71 13.66
C SER A 133 -5.87 -12.60 13.97
N PHE A 134 -5.58 -12.81 15.26
CA PHE A 134 -4.52 -13.71 15.68
C PHE A 134 -4.76 -15.13 15.17
N ALA A 135 -5.96 -15.66 15.31
CA ALA A 135 -6.29 -17.02 14.88
C ALA A 135 -6.07 -17.21 13.36
N ILE A 136 -6.51 -16.25 12.53
CA ILE A 136 -6.29 -16.28 11.08
C ILE A 136 -4.79 -16.33 10.77
N ARG A 137 -4.01 -15.42 11.36
CA ARG A 137 -2.55 -15.33 11.13
C ARG A 137 -1.79 -16.53 11.69
N TYR A 138 -2.20 -17.05 12.85
CA TYR A 138 -1.59 -18.21 13.48
C TYR A 138 -1.83 -19.47 12.65
N LEU A 139 -3.06 -19.70 12.17
CA LEU A 139 -3.38 -20.82 11.29
C LEU A 139 -2.56 -20.77 10.00
N ALA A 140 -2.41 -19.59 9.42
CA ALA A 140 -1.57 -19.37 8.25
C ALA A 140 -0.08 -19.62 8.55
N ALA A 141 0.44 -19.17 9.69
CA ALA A 141 1.80 -19.46 10.11
C ALA A 141 2.04 -20.97 10.28
N LEU A 142 1.07 -21.71 10.84
CA LEU A 142 1.16 -23.17 10.95
C LEU A 142 1.26 -23.86 9.59
N CYS A 143 0.67 -23.32 8.53
CA CYS A 143 0.80 -23.91 7.19
C CYS A 143 2.27 -24.06 6.75
N VAL A 144 3.20 -23.25 7.29
CA VAL A 144 4.63 -23.33 6.99
C VAL A 144 5.27 -24.65 7.43
N PHE A 145 4.71 -25.36 8.42
CA PHE A 145 5.16 -26.71 8.79
C PHE A 145 5.13 -27.69 7.61
N TRP A 146 4.22 -27.48 6.65
CA TRP A 146 4.08 -28.33 5.47
C TRP A 146 4.63 -27.68 4.19
N LEU A 147 4.49 -26.36 4.04
CA LEU A 147 4.86 -25.67 2.81
C LEU A 147 6.35 -25.28 2.73
N MET A 148 7.09 -25.25 3.84
CA MET A 148 8.51 -24.84 3.94
C MET A 148 8.84 -23.39 3.45
N ASP A 149 7.88 -22.69 2.84
CA ASP A 149 7.97 -21.28 2.46
C ASP A 149 6.70 -20.51 2.92
N GLY A 150 6.88 -19.49 3.76
CA GLY A 150 5.82 -18.63 4.28
C GLY A 150 5.50 -17.41 3.41
N MET A 151 6.32 -17.12 2.40
CA MET A 151 6.19 -15.89 1.61
C MET A 151 4.84 -15.78 0.87
N GLY A 152 4.40 -16.87 0.23
CA GLY A 152 3.12 -16.91 -0.47
C GLY A 152 1.93 -16.79 0.49
N ILE A 153 2.03 -17.40 1.67
CA ILE A 153 0.98 -17.37 2.69
C ILE A 153 0.78 -15.94 3.20
N GLY A 154 1.87 -15.23 3.52
CA GLY A 154 1.80 -13.84 3.96
C GLY A 154 1.19 -12.92 2.90
N GLN A 155 1.45 -13.16 1.60
CA GLN A 155 0.80 -12.42 0.51
C GLN A 155 -0.71 -12.67 0.45
N VAL A 156 -1.14 -13.93 0.56
CA VAL A 156 -2.58 -14.28 0.57
C VAL A 156 -3.28 -13.64 1.77
N LEU A 157 -2.67 -13.68 2.96
CA LEU A 157 -3.20 -13.02 4.14
C LEU A 157 -3.35 -11.52 3.96
N MET A 158 -2.35 -10.85 3.38
CA MET A 158 -2.41 -9.42 3.09
C MET A 158 -3.56 -9.08 2.13
N ILE A 159 -3.69 -9.83 1.04
CA ILE A 159 -4.75 -9.67 0.02
C ILE A 159 -6.14 -9.82 0.65
N THR A 160 -6.37 -10.97 1.27
CA THR A 160 -7.67 -11.33 1.85
C THR A 160 -8.01 -10.44 3.05
N GLY A 161 -7.00 -10.09 3.85
CA GLY A 161 -7.07 -9.16 4.95
C GLY A 161 -7.65 -7.82 4.56
N VAL A 162 -7.03 -7.14 3.59
CA VAL A 162 -7.46 -5.80 3.18
C VAL A 162 -8.83 -5.83 2.51
N PHE A 163 -9.06 -6.78 1.61
CA PHE A 163 -10.29 -6.78 0.81
C PHE A 163 -11.52 -7.26 1.59
N PHE A 164 -11.41 -8.35 2.34
CA PHE A 164 -12.57 -8.97 3.02
C PHE A 164 -12.83 -8.45 4.45
N SER A 165 -11.98 -7.58 4.99
CA SER A 165 -12.24 -6.95 6.30
C SER A 165 -13.24 -5.80 6.24
N GLY A 166 -13.44 -5.22 5.04
CA GLY A 166 -14.19 -3.98 4.84
C GLY A 166 -13.31 -2.73 4.75
N MET A 167 -11.98 -2.86 4.74
CA MET A 167 -11.04 -1.73 4.66
C MET A 167 -11.18 -0.93 3.35
N VAL A 168 -11.48 -1.59 2.23
CA VAL A 168 -11.63 -0.95 0.92
C VAL A 168 -12.98 -0.23 0.81
N LEU A 169 -14.05 -0.92 1.21
CA LEU A 169 -15.42 -0.42 1.23
C LEU A 169 -16.20 -1.24 2.28
N PRO A 170 -17.19 -0.67 2.98
CA PRO A 170 -17.93 -1.42 3.98
C PRO A 170 -18.66 -2.63 3.38
N LEU A 171 -18.66 -3.76 4.09
CA LEU A 171 -19.12 -5.05 3.54
C LEU A 171 -20.62 -5.11 3.29
N ASN A 172 -21.39 -4.22 3.90
CA ASN A 172 -22.82 -3.99 3.64
C ASN A 172 -23.06 -3.36 2.25
N VAL A 173 -22.05 -2.72 1.64
CA VAL A 173 -22.14 -2.10 0.31
C VAL A 173 -21.87 -3.09 -0.83
N PHE A 174 -21.24 -4.23 -0.55
CA PHE A 174 -20.92 -5.23 -1.57
C PHE A 174 -22.20 -5.83 -2.20
N PRO A 175 -22.28 -5.92 -3.54
CA PRO A 175 -23.50 -6.33 -4.23
C PRO A 175 -23.74 -7.85 -4.18
N GLY A 176 -25.02 -8.24 -4.22
CA GLY A 176 -25.48 -9.61 -4.46
C GLY A 176 -24.86 -10.68 -3.57
N THR A 177 -24.59 -11.84 -4.17
CA THR A 177 -24.01 -13.02 -3.50
C THR A 177 -22.61 -12.77 -2.94
N LEU A 178 -21.83 -11.88 -3.57
CA LEU A 178 -20.51 -11.51 -3.07
C LEU A 178 -20.62 -10.88 -1.68
N GLY A 179 -21.57 -9.96 -1.47
CA GLY A 179 -21.81 -9.35 -0.16
C GLY A 179 -22.23 -10.37 0.89
N GLU A 180 -23.07 -11.34 0.54
CA GLU A 180 -23.48 -12.41 1.47
C GLU A 180 -22.31 -13.28 1.92
N VAL A 181 -21.43 -13.67 0.99
CA VAL A 181 -20.25 -14.49 1.29
C VAL A 181 -19.27 -13.72 2.17
N VAL A 182 -18.91 -12.49 1.77
CA VAL A 182 -17.85 -11.73 2.45
C VAL A 182 -18.23 -11.38 3.89
N ARG A 183 -19.52 -11.17 4.17
CA ARG A 183 -20.01 -10.92 5.55
C ARG A 183 -19.92 -12.12 6.49
N VAL A 184 -19.84 -13.34 5.95
CA VAL A 184 -19.72 -14.57 6.75
C VAL A 184 -18.26 -14.99 6.94
N LEU A 185 -17.36 -14.47 6.11
CA LEU A 185 -15.92 -14.74 6.22
C LEU A 185 -15.35 -14.20 7.54
N PRO A 186 -14.33 -14.87 8.12
CA PRO A 186 -13.79 -14.49 9.43
C PRO A 186 -13.14 -13.09 9.44
N TRP A 187 -12.73 -12.58 8.28
CA TRP A 187 -12.20 -11.22 8.11
C TRP A 187 -13.23 -10.13 8.44
N ALA A 188 -14.53 -10.38 8.26
CA ALA A 188 -15.59 -9.42 8.62
C ALA A 188 -15.57 -9.08 10.13
N ALA A 189 -15.09 -9.99 10.98
CA ALA A 189 -14.95 -9.73 12.41
C ALA A 189 -13.86 -8.69 12.75
N GLN A 190 -12.97 -8.34 11.80
CA GLN A 190 -11.85 -7.42 12.06
C GLN A 190 -12.28 -5.94 12.07
N ILE A 191 -12.97 -5.46 11.03
CA ILE A 191 -13.39 -4.04 10.95
C ILE A 191 -14.91 -3.92 10.97
N GLN A 192 -15.61 -4.67 10.10
CA GLN A 192 -17.05 -4.52 9.91
C GLN A 192 -17.86 -4.70 11.21
N VAL A 193 -17.64 -5.80 11.94
CA VAL A 193 -18.40 -6.09 13.17
C VAL A 193 -18.15 -5.07 14.29
N PRO A 194 -16.88 -4.69 14.63
CA PRO A 194 -16.65 -3.61 15.59
C PRO A 194 -17.29 -2.29 15.18
N ALA A 195 -17.28 -1.96 13.88
CA ALA A 195 -17.90 -0.74 13.37
C ALA A 195 -19.41 -0.71 13.58
N ASP A 196 -20.11 -1.79 13.21
CA ASP A 196 -21.57 -1.92 13.38
C ASP A 196 -22.00 -1.83 14.86
N VAL A 197 -21.19 -2.40 15.76
CA VAL A 197 -21.44 -2.34 17.21
C VAL A 197 -21.20 -0.93 17.76
N LEU A 198 -20.15 -0.23 17.32
CA LEU A 198 -19.86 1.13 17.74
C LEU A 198 -20.98 2.10 17.31
N MET A 199 -21.48 1.95 16.09
CA MET A 199 -22.47 2.85 15.50
C MET A 199 -23.93 2.47 15.82
N GLY A 200 -24.16 1.33 16.48
CA GLY A 200 -25.49 0.89 16.89
C GLY A 200 -26.40 0.42 15.75
N SER A 201 -25.88 0.20 14.53
CA SER A 201 -26.68 -0.16 13.35
C SER A 201 -27.03 -1.66 13.25
N GLY A 202 -26.58 -2.49 14.21
CA GLY A 202 -26.48 -3.94 14.03
C GLY A 202 -27.32 -4.85 14.93
N SER A 203 -28.59 -4.56 15.23
CA SER A 203 -29.50 -5.56 15.84
C SER A 203 -30.29 -6.35 14.78
N ARG A 204 -29.62 -7.15 13.93
CA ARG A 204 -30.27 -8.18 13.09
C ARG A 204 -29.28 -9.24 12.59
N TRP A 205 -28.60 -9.91 13.52
CA TRP A 205 -27.89 -11.15 13.21
C TRP A 205 -28.87 -12.34 13.29
N GLY A 206 -29.45 -12.69 12.15
CA GLY A 206 -30.23 -13.91 11.97
C GLY A 206 -29.35 -15.15 12.09
N ARG A 207 -29.68 -16.03 13.04
CA ARG A 207 -29.08 -17.36 13.19
C ARG A 207 -29.35 -18.18 11.93
N SER A 208 -28.31 -18.53 11.19
CA SER A 208 -28.35 -19.66 10.27
C SER A 208 -27.29 -20.67 10.67
N ARG A 209 -27.75 -21.75 11.30
CA ARG A 209 -26.99 -22.98 11.50
C ARG A 209 -26.97 -23.72 10.16
N SER A 210 -25.80 -23.96 9.59
CA SER A 210 -25.63 -25.13 8.73
C SER A 210 -24.27 -25.78 8.98
N ARG A 211 -24.33 -26.99 9.54
CA ARG A 211 -23.23 -27.95 9.58
C ARG A 211 -23.01 -28.46 8.15
N ARG A 212 -21.75 -28.57 7.71
CA ARG A 212 -21.31 -29.68 6.85
C ARG A 212 -19.79 -29.89 6.95
N ARG A 213 -19.43 -31.11 7.32
CA ARG A 213 -18.07 -31.67 7.28
C ARG A 213 -17.77 -32.10 5.84
N GLY A 214 -16.54 -31.86 5.39
CA GLY A 214 -15.97 -32.51 4.20
C GLY A 214 -14.47 -32.73 4.41
N ARG A 215 -14.03 -33.99 4.34
CA ARG A 215 -12.62 -34.44 4.33
C ARG A 215 -12.26 -34.84 2.90
N TRP A 216 -11.05 -34.51 2.42
CA TRP A 216 -10.36 -35.27 1.36
C TRP A 216 -8.83 -35.27 1.56
N PRO A 217 -8.09 -36.29 1.04
CA PRO A 217 -6.73 -36.66 1.48
C PRO A 217 -5.58 -36.35 0.50
N CYS A 218 -4.37 -36.51 1.04
CA CYS A 218 -3.01 -36.26 0.53
C CYS A 218 -2.54 -37.18 -0.60
N TRP A 219 -1.57 -36.73 -1.42
CA TRP A 219 -0.48 -37.57 -1.98
C TRP A 219 0.88 -36.81 -2.01
N ARG A 220 1.94 -37.54 -1.60
CA ARG A 220 3.41 -37.26 -1.70
C ARG A 220 3.91 -37.70 -3.11
N ARG A 221 5.11 -37.43 -3.66
CA ARG A 221 6.48 -37.03 -3.20
C ARG A 221 7.29 -36.59 -4.45
N ALA A 222 8.33 -35.77 -4.29
CA ALA A 222 9.36 -35.46 -5.30
C ALA A 222 10.75 -35.99 -4.87
N GLY A 223 11.60 -36.31 -5.86
CA GLY A 223 13.01 -36.67 -5.68
C GLY A 223 13.96 -35.46 -5.75
N CYS A 224 15.18 -35.63 -5.23
CA CYS A 224 16.19 -34.59 -5.00
C CYS A 224 17.39 -34.72 -5.97
N PHE A 225 18.02 -33.61 -6.34
CA PHE A 225 19.32 -33.53 -7.04
C PHE A 225 20.22 -32.52 -6.32
N SER A 226 21.54 -32.73 -6.33
CA SER A 226 22.51 -31.88 -5.63
C SER A 226 23.70 -31.45 -6.51
N ARG A 227 24.30 -30.33 -6.04
CA ARG A 227 25.67 -29.79 -6.20
C ARG A 227 25.95 -28.68 -7.23
N TRP A 228 26.45 -27.57 -6.67
CA TRP A 228 26.99 -26.35 -7.26
C TRP A 228 28.53 -26.38 -7.37
N ARG A 229 29.10 -25.60 -8.30
CA ARG A 229 30.52 -25.21 -8.39
C ARG A 229 30.65 -23.66 -8.36
N ARG A 230 31.75 -23.17 -7.78
CA ARG A 230 32.17 -21.74 -7.69
C ARG A 230 32.94 -21.30 -8.93
N ALA A 231 32.93 -19.99 -9.23
CA ALA A 231 33.86 -19.33 -10.14
C ALA A 231 34.33 -17.97 -9.58
N GLY A 232 35.60 -17.63 -9.88
CA GLY A 232 36.37 -16.53 -9.31
C GLY A 232 36.31 -15.19 -10.06
N TRP A 233 37.00 -14.22 -9.46
CA TRP A 233 37.03 -12.78 -9.77
C TRP A 233 38.26 -12.38 -10.60
N TRP A 234 38.11 -11.46 -11.56
CA TRP A 234 39.05 -10.36 -11.85
C TRP A 234 38.29 -9.16 -12.44
N CYS A 235 38.51 -7.95 -11.91
CA CYS A 235 38.04 -6.67 -12.48
C CYS A 235 39.24 -5.81 -12.91
N ARG A 236 39.10 -5.11 -14.04
CA ARG A 236 39.99 -4.02 -14.48
C ARG A 236 39.20 -2.72 -14.42
N VAL A 237 39.74 -1.73 -13.72
CA VAL A 237 39.21 -0.36 -13.57
C VAL A 237 39.58 0.44 -14.81
N ALA A 238 38.60 1.14 -15.38
CA ALA A 238 38.82 2.24 -16.30
C ALA A 238 37.69 3.25 -16.09
N GLU A 239 38.06 4.46 -15.63
CA GLU A 239 37.17 5.57 -15.37
C GLU A 239 36.60 6.13 -16.69
N ARG A 240 35.27 6.20 -16.78
CA ARG A 240 34.51 7.05 -17.71
C ARG A 240 33.16 7.45 -17.09
N GLY A 241 33.04 8.76 -16.82
CA GLY A 241 31.77 9.48 -16.64
C GLY A 241 30.89 8.96 -15.50
N VAL A 242 30.92 9.64 -14.36
CA VAL A 242 30.16 9.32 -13.12
C VAL A 242 28.70 8.87 -13.38
N LEU A 243 28.02 9.42 -14.40
CA LEU A 243 26.68 9.02 -14.81
C LEU A 243 26.62 7.67 -15.54
N VAL A 244 27.52 7.44 -16.49
CA VAL A 244 27.58 6.19 -17.28
C VAL A 244 27.98 5.02 -16.39
N GLU A 245 28.95 5.24 -15.49
CA GLU A 245 29.32 4.27 -14.45
C GLU A 245 28.17 4.00 -13.49
N GLY A 246 27.47 5.04 -13.03
CA GLY A 246 26.30 4.88 -12.17
C GLY A 246 25.19 4.06 -12.83
N LEU A 247 24.85 4.35 -14.09
CA LEU A 247 23.85 3.59 -14.85
C LEU A 247 24.29 2.15 -15.12
N ARG A 248 25.57 1.94 -15.45
CA ARG A 248 26.13 0.59 -15.63
C ARG A 248 26.08 -0.21 -14.34
N ALA A 249 26.48 0.38 -13.22
CA ALA A 249 26.44 -0.26 -11.92
C ALA A 249 25.00 -0.57 -11.49
N TYR A 250 24.07 0.36 -11.69
CA TYR A 250 22.63 0.15 -11.46
C TYR A 250 22.15 -1.08 -12.25
N GLY A 251 22.43 -1.13 -13.55
CA GLY A 251 22.04 -2.24 -14.42
C GLY A 251 22.61 -3.59 -13.97
N LEU A 252 23.87 -3.62 -13.54
CA LEU A 252 24.52 -4.84 -13.03
C LEU A 252 23.90 -5.32 -11.70
N ILE A 253 23.64 -4.42 -10.75
CA ILE A 253 23.01 -4.74 -9.47
C ILE A 253 21.56 -5.20 -9.69
N ALA A 254 20.80 -4.50 -10.53
CA ALA A 254 19.45 -4.88 -10.89
C ALA A 254 19.42 -6.27 -11.54
N ALA A 255 20.31 -6.55 -12.51
CA ALA A 255 20.42 -7.86 -13.15
C ALA A 255 20.78 -8.98 -12.15
N MET A 256 21.64 -8.69 -11.17
CA MET A 256 21.96 -9.62 -10.10
C MET A 256 20.71 -9.97 -9.27
N TRP A 257 19.93 -8.97 -8.84
CA TRP A 257 18.69 -9.18 -8.08
C TRP A 257 17.63 -9.93 -8.89
N VAL A 258 17.48 -9.62 -10.18
CA VAL A 258 16.59 -10.34 -11.10
C VAL A 258 16.98 -11.81 -11.17
N ARG A 259 18.26 -12.12 -11.39
CA ARG A 259 18.77 -13.51 -11.42
C ARG A 259 18.60 -14.22 -10.09
N SER A 260 18.85 -13.53 -8.97
CA SER A 260 18.64 -14.05 -7.62
C SER A 260 17.18 -14.42 -7.39
N GLY A 261 16.24 -13.55 -7.78
CA GLY A 261 14.80 -13.81 -7.65
C GLY A 261 14.33 -14.98 -8.52
N MET A 262 14.83 -15.08 -9.75
CA MET A 262 14.48 -16.18 -10.68
C MET A 262 15.08 -17.54 -10.31
N THR A 263 16.00 -17.59 -9.33
CA THR A 263 16.52 -18.86 -8.81
C THR A 263 15.39 -19.69 -8.18
N TYR A 264 14.42 -19.02 -7.53
CA TYR A 264 13.22 -19.64 -6.97
C TYR A 264 11.98 -19.29 -7.82
N ARG A 265 11.91 -19.85 -9.03
CA ARG A 265 10.87 -19.54 -10.04
C ARG A 265 9.44 -19.58 -9.49
N THR A 266 9.10 -20.57 -8.67
CA THR A 266 7.77 -20.70 -8.07
C THR A 266 7.46 -19.53 -7.14
N SER A 267 8.38 -19.19 -6.24
CA SER A 267 8.24 -18.05 -5.32
C SER A 267 8.17 -16.72 -6.08
N PHE A 268 8.96 -16.59 -7.15
CA PHE A 268 8.91 -15.46 -8.06
C PHE A 268 7.53 -15.30 -8.72
N VAL A 269 6.99 -16.37 -9.31
CA VAL A 269 5.66 -16.34 -9.95
C VAL A 269 4.57 -16.00 -8.94
N PHE A 270 4.57 -16.63 -7.76
CA PHE A 270 3.62 -16.28 -6.69
C PHE A 270 3.71 -14.82 -6.27
N THR A 271 4.92 -14.26 -6.20
CA THR A 271 5.11 -12.86 -5.84
C THR A 271 4.61 -11.91 -6.93
N VAL A 272 4.82 -12.23 -8.21
CA VAL A 272 4.30 -11.44 -9.34
C VAL A 272 2.77 -11.49 -9.38
N ILE A 273 2.18 -12.69 -9.29
CA ILE A 273 0.72 -12.88 -9.28
C ILE A 273 0.09 -12.22 -8.05
N GLY A 274 0.69 -12.39 -6.87
CA GLY A 274 0.20 -11.76 -5.64
C GLY A 274 0.21 -10.23 -5.74
N ASN A 275 1.25 -9.65 -6.32
CA ASN A 275 1.31 -8.20 -6.56
C ASN A 275 0.25 -7.74 -7.57
N LEU A 276 0.06 -8.49 -8.67
CA LEU A 276 -0.95 -8.22 -9.67
C LEU A 276 -2.37 -8.27 -9.08
N LEU A 277 -2.66 -9.27 -8.24
CA LEU A 277 -3.93 -9.42 -7.55
C LEU A 277 -4.17 -8.28 -6.56
N MET A 278 -3.17 -7.91 -5.76
CA MET A 278 -3.27 -6.76 -4.85
C MET A 278 -3.67 -5.49 -5.61
N THR A 279 -2.93 -5.14 -6.66
CA THR A 279 -3.23 -3.93 -7.44
C THR A 279 -4.54 -4.04 -8.21
N GLY A 280 -4.87 -5.24 -8.70
CA GLY A 280 -6.16 -5.50 -9.34
C GLY A 280 -7.32 -5.26 -8.40
N LEU A 281 -7.21 -5.69 -7.13
CA LEU A 281 -8.23 -5.48 -6.11
C LEU A 281 -8.42 -4.01 -5.74
N ASP A 282 -7.37 -3.19 -5.80
CA ASP A 282 -7.50 -1.74 -5.63
C ASP A 282 -8.46 -1.16 -6.69
N PHE A 283 -8.30 -1.55 -7.96
CA PHE A 283 -9.22 -1.14 -9.03
C PHE A 283 -10.62 -1.77 -8.90
N VAL A 284 -10.71 -3.03 -8.45
CA VAL A 284 -12.00 -3.66 -8.14
C VAL A 284 -12.74 -2.87 -7.05
N GLY A 285 -12.03 -2.29 -6.07
CA GLY A 285 -12.62 -1.38 -5.09
C GLY A 285 -13.33 -0.19 -5.75
N ILE A 286 -12.68 0.45 -6.73
CA ILE A 286 -13.28 1.54 -7.51
C ILE A 286 -14.48 1.03 -8.31
N LEU A 287 -14.38 -0.12 -8.98
CA LEU A 287 -15.51 -0.72 -9.70
C LEU A 287 -16.69 -1.00 -8.76
N LEU A 288 -16.44 -1.51 -7.56
CA LEU A 288 -17.47 -1.76 -6.55
C LEU A 288 -18.16 -0.47 -6.10
N MET A 289 -17.42 0.63 -5.94
CA MET A 289 -18.03 1.94 -5.69
C MET A 289 -18.98 2.34 -6.83
N PHE A 290 -18.56 2.19 -8.10
CA PHE A 290 -19.39 2.50 -9.26
C PHE A 290 -20.51 1.48 -9.54
N THR A 291 -20.57 0.35 -8.84
CA THR A 291 -21.81 -0.46 -8.82
C THR A 291 -22.92 0.21 -8.01
N GLN A 292 -22.58 1.22 -7.22
CA GLN A 292 -23.51 1.92 -6.33
C GLN A 292 -23.83 3.33 -6.79
N VAL A 293 -22.96 3.96 -7.59
CA VAL A 293 -23.12 5.33 -8.09
C VAL A 293 -22.73 5.41 -9.56
N ASP A 294 -23.40 6.28 -10.31
CA ASP A 294 -23.10 6.50 -11.73
C ASP A 294 -21.96 7.51 -11.93
N SER A 295 -21.76 8.42 -10.97
CA SER A 295 -20.71 9.43 -10.97
C SER A 295 -20.11 9.61 -9.58
N LEU A 296 -18.86 10.07 -9.50
CA LEU A 296 -18.21 10.43 -8.24
C LEU A 296 -17.55 11.80 -8.38
N GLY A 297 -18.05 12.79 -7.62
CA GLY A 297 -17.60 14.18 -7.75
C GLY A 297 -17.78 14.75 -9.15
N GLY A 298 -18.78 14.26 -9.89
CA GLY A 298 -19.06 14.60 -11.30
C GLY A 298 -18.20 13.88 -12.33
N TRP A 299 -17.40 12.88 -11.94
CA TRP A 299 -16.56 12.08 -12.84
C TRP A 299 -17.16 10.68 -13.04
N SER A 300 -17.14 10.21 -14.28
CA SER A 300 -17.57 8.88 -14.69
C SER A 300 -16.50 7.82 -14.44
N LEU A 301 -16.89 6.54 -14.48
CA LEU A 301 -15.97 5.42 -14.27
C LEU A 301 -14.77 5.43 -15.24
N PRO A 302 -14.92 5.64 -16.57
CA PRO A 302 -13.77 5.70 -17.48
C PRO A 302 -12.79 6.83 -17.13
N GLU A 303 -13.28 8.00 -16.71
CA GLU A 303 -12.43 9.13 -16.35
C GLU A 303 -11.64 8.87 -15.05
N ILE A 304 -12.27 8.26 -14.04
CA ILE A 304 -11.56 7.85 -12.81
C ILE A 304 -10.58 6.72 -13.10
N ALA A 305 -10.94 5.77 -13.97
CA ALA A 305 -10.03 4.70 -14.41
C ALA A 305 -8.81 5.26 -15.17
N MET A 306 -8.96 6.36 -15.90
CA MET A 306 -7.84 7.06 -16.54
C MET A 306 -6.91 7.66 -15.48
N LEU A 307 -7.44 8.34 -14.45
CA LEU A 307 -6.64 8.86 -13.33
C LEU A 307 -5.91 7.74 -12.59
N TYR A 308 -6.62 6.65 -12.28
CA TYR A 308 -6.05 5.46 -11.67
C TYR A 308 -4.93 4.86 -12.54
N GLY A 309 -5.19 4.62 -13.82
CA GLY A 309 -4.23 4.01 -14.73
C GLY A 309 -2.96 4.85 -14.89
N LEU A 310 -3.10 6.18 -15.04
CA LEU A 310 -1.98 7.11 -15.12
C LEU A 310 -1.14 7.12 -13.83
N SER A 311 -1.80 7.24 -12.67
CA SER A 311 -1.12 7.32 -11.37
C SER A 311 -0.42 6.00 -11.03
N VAL A 312 -1.09 4.86 -11.19
CA VAL A 312 -0.57 3.52 -10.88
C VAL A 312 0.56 3.12 -11.83
N THR A 313 0.45 3.44 -13.12
CA THR A 313 1.53 3.16 -14.09
C THR A 313 2.76 4.02 -13.80
N SER A 314 2.57 5.34 -13.61
CA SER A 314 3.65 6.27 -13.29
C SER A 314 4.34 5.91 -11.98
N PHE A 315 3.54 5.65 -10.94
CA PHE A 315 4.05 5.21 -9.64
C PHE A 315 4.76 3.86 -9.76
N GLY A 316 4.21 2.90 -10.50
CA GLY A 316 4.82 1.59 -10.71
C GLY A 316 6.21 1.68 -11.33
N ILE A 317 6.40 2.56 -12.34
CA ILE A 317 7.70 2.81 -12.95
C ILE A 317 8.67 3.43 -11.93
N ALA A 318 8.23 4.46 -11.20
CA ALA A 318 9.05 5.11 -10.17
C ALA A 318 9.43 4.15 -9.03
N ASP A 319 8.46 3.38 -8.53
CA ASP A 319 8.62 2.36 -7.49
C ASP A 319 9.60 1.29 -7.98
N MET A 320 9.52 0.84 -9.24
CA MET A 320 10.48 -0.12 -9.79
C MET A 320 11.91 0.41 -9.78
N LEU A 321 12.11 1.70 -10.07
CA LEU A 321 13.44 2.31 -10.18
C LEU A 321 14.03 2.74 -8.83
N LEU A 322 13.21 3.27 -7.93
CA LEU A 322 13.66 3.96 -6.71
C LEU A 322 12.84 3.63 -5.46
N GLY A 323 11.88 2.71 -5.54
CA GLY A 323 11.07 2.34 -4.37
C GLY A 323 11.81 1.47 -3.35
N SER A 324 13.07 1.11 -3.57
CA SER A 324 13.94 0.48 -2.56
C SER A 324 14.52 1.49 -1.56
N MET A 325 14.43 2.79 -1.89
CA MET A 325 14.92 3.89 -1.07
C MET A 325 14.19 3.98 0.28
N ASP A 326 13.01 3.36 0.43
CA ASP A 326 12.27 3.26 1.70
C ASP A 326 13.06 2.50 2.78
N VAL A 327 13.98 1.60 2.40
CA VAL A 327 14.78 0.76 3.32
C VAL A 327 16.02 1.51 3.83
N LEU A 328 16.30 2.71 3.32
CA LEU A 328 17.50 3.46 3.64
C LEU A 328 17.66 3.71 5.14
N GLY A 329 16.60 4.14 5.84
CA GLY A 329 16.66 4.38 7.28
C GLY A 329 16.96 3.12 8.09
N ALA A 330 16.52 1.93 7.64
CA ALA A 330 16.91 0.67 8.27
C ALA A 330 18.40 0.37 8.08
N ARG A 331 18.94 0.62 6.87
CA ARG A 331 20.36 0.45 6.54
C ARG A 331 21.28 1.41 7.31
N MET A 332 20.78 2.59 7.65
CA MET A 332 21.51 3.53 8.48
C MET A 332 21.55 3.06 9.94
N ARG A 333 20.46 2.48 10.44
CA ARG A 333 20.39 1.95 11.82
C ARG A 333 21.24 0.70 12.02
N ASP A 334 21.29 -0.19 11.03
CA ASP A 334 22.09 -1.41 11.11
C ASP A 334 23.57 -1.23 10.71
N GLY A 335 23.99 -0.01 10.35
CA GLY A 335 25.36 0.33 9.95
C GLY A 335 25.77 -0.16 8.55
N SER A 336 24.90 -0.89 7.83
CA SER A 336 25.20 -1.40 6.49
C SER A 336 25.30 -0.31 5.42
N PHE A 337 24.80 0.90 5.71
CA PHE A 337 24.90 2.05 4.82
C PHE A 337 26.35 2.52 4.63
N ASP A 338 27.20 2.43 5.66
CA ASP A 338 28.62 2.85 5.60
C ASP A 338 29.39 2.09 4.53
N VAL A 339 29.05 0.82 4.31
CA VAL A 339 29.65 -0.02 3.27
C VAL A 339 29.35 0.52 1.87
N LEU A 340 28.21 1.18 1.66
CA LEU A 340 27.84 1.76 0.37
C LEU A 340 28.64 3.01 0.05
N LEU A 341 29.06 3.77 1.08
CA LEU A 341 29.84 5.00 0.94
C LEU A 341 31.28 4.74 0.50
N VAL A 342 31.85 3.59 0.87
CA VAL A 342 33.24 3.22 0.53
C VAL A 342 33.36 2.66 -0.90
N ARG A 343 32.26 2.22 -1.50
CA ARG A 343 32.27 1.68 -2.87
C ARG A 343 32.43 2.82 -3.89
N PRO A 344 33.26 2.67 -4.94
CA PRO A 344 33.46 3.68 -5.97
C PRO A 344 32.30 3.72 -6.97
N VAL A 345 31.06 3.78 -6.48
CA VAL A 345 29.83 3.81 -7.27
C VAL A 345 28.89 4.84 -6.64
N PRO A 346 28.18 5.67 -7.42
CA PRO A 346 27.21 6.62 -6.88
C PRO A 346 26.21 5.95 -5.92
N VAL A 347 26.15 6.43 -4.68
CA VAL A 347 25.31 5.84 -3.61
C VAL A 347 23.85 5.77 -4.02
N LEU A 348 23.35 6.79 -4.72
CA LEU A 348 21.97 6.81 -5.23
C LEU A 348 21.67 5.63 -6.16
N ALA A 349 22.60 5.29 -7.05
CA ALA A 349 22.46 4.16 -7.96
C ALA A 349 22.53 2.82 -7.21
N GLN A 350 23.38 2.73 -6.18
CA GLN A 350 23.48 1.53 -5.34
C GLN A 350 22.21 1.29 -4.53
N VAL A 351 21.68 2.31 -3.86
CA VAL A 351 20.47 2.21 -3.03
C VAL A 351 19.24 2.00 -3.92
N GLY A 352 19.12 2.74 -5.03
CA GLY A 352 18.01 2.57 -5.98
C GLY A 352 17.96 1.17 -6.60
N ALA A 353 19.10 0.62 -7.02
CA ALA A 353 19.17 -0.74 -7.58
C ALA A 353 19.06 -1.84 -6.51
N ASP A 354 19.20 -1.52 -5.23
CA ASP A 354 19.11 -2.49 -4.15
C ASP A 354 17.72 -3.13 -4.12
N ARG A 355 17.67 -4.45 -3.94
CA ARG A 355 16.44 -5.25 -3.95
C ARG A 355 15.55 -4.97 -5.17
N PHE A 356 16.14 -4.73 -6.35
CA PHE A 356 15.39 -4.44 -7.57
C PHE A 356 14.30 -5.50 -7.80
N ALA A 357 13.05 -5.08 -7.61
CA ALA A 357 11.93 -5.99 -7.42
C ALA A 357 11.11 -6.10 -8.70
N VAL A 358 11.42 -7.11 -9.53
CA VAL A 358 10.70 -7.39 -10.79
C VAL A 358 9.20 -7.61 -10.58
N ARG A 359 8.78 -7.99 -9.37
CA ARG A 359 7.35 -8.08 -8.98
C ARG A 359 6.56 -6.79 -9.24
N ARG A 360 7.23 -5.62 -9.23
CA ARG A 360 6.62 -4.31 -9.49
C ARG A 360 6.12 -4.17 -10.95
N LEU A 361 6.56 -5.03 -11.87
CA LEU A 361 6.00 -5.13 -13.22
C LEU A 361 4.51 -5.50 -13.21
N GLY A 362 4.04 -6.24 -12.21
CA GLY A 362 2.61 -6.59 -12.07
C GLY A 362 1.75 -5.33 -11.99
N ARG A 363 2.12 -4.40 -11.11
CA ARG A 363 1.47 -3.08 -10.98
C ARG A 363 1.51 -2.27 -12.29
N ILE A 364 2.67 -2.21 -12.95
CA ILE A 364 2.82 -1.44 -14.20
C ILE A 364 1.92 -2.03 -15.29
N ALA A 365 1.93 -3.36 -15.45
CA ALA A 365 1.12 -4.06 -16.42
C ALA A 365 -0.37 -3.83 -16.17
N GLN A 366 -0.83 -3.99 -14.92
CA GLN A 366 -2.23 -3.76 -14.56
C GLN A 366 -2.65 -2.31 -14.75
N GLY A 367 -1.86 -1.34 -14.30
CA GLY A 367 -2.12 0.08 -14.51
C GLY A 367 -2.21 0.45 -16.00
N THR A 368 -1.34 -0.15 -16.83
CA THR A 368 -1.34 0.07 -18.28
C THR A 368 -2.58 -0.55 -18.94
N VAL A 369 -3.03 -1.72 -18.50
CA VAL A 369 -4.26 -2.35 -18.99
C VAL A 369 -5.49 -1.50 -18.64
N VAL A 370 -5.59 -1.04 -17.38
CA VAL A 370 -6.69 -0.15 -16.96
C VAL A 370 -6.64 1.17 -17.72
N LEU A 371 -5.45 1.74 -17.90
CA LEU A 371 -5.27 2.96 -18.69
C LEU A 371 -5.71 2.77 -20.15
N GLY A 372 -5.29 1.67 -20.79
CA GLY A 372 -5.69 1.35 -22.16
C GLY A 372 -7.21 1.21 -22.30
N TRP A 373 -7.85 0.51 -21.37
CA TRP A 373 -9.31 0.41 -21.33
C TRP A 373 -9.97 1.78 -21.14
N ALA A 374 -9.49 2.59 -20.20
CA ALA A 374 -10.01 3.93 -19.92
C ALA A 374 -9.90 4.86 -21.12
N LEU A 375 -8.74 4.90 -21.79
CA LEU A 375 -8.52 5.71 -23.00
C LEU A 375 -9.46 5.31 -24.16
N SER A 376 -9.80 4.01 -24.26
CA SER A 376 -10.75 3.52 -25.27
C SER A 376 -12.23 3.73 -24.92
N SER A 377 -12.53 3.96 -23.64
CA SER A 377 -13.90 4.04 -23.12
C SER A 377 -14.34 5.48 -22.78
N VAL A 378 -13.39 6.41 -22.68
CA VAL A 378 -13.69 7.81 -22.38
C VAL A 378 -14.18 8.53 -23.63
N ASP A 379 -15.22 9.34 -23.47
CA ASP A 379 -15.81 10.10 -24.56
C ASP A 379 -15.01 11.39 -24.76
N VAL A 380 -13.97 11.32 -25.61
CA VAL A 380 -13.05 12.43 -25.91
C VAL A 380 -12.75 12.48 -27.40
N GLU A 381 -12.76 13.69 -27.95
CA GLU A 381 -12.22 13.94 -29.29
C GLU A 381 -10.69 13.88 -29.26
N TRP A 382 -10.15 12.76 -29.75
CA TRP A 382 -8.71 12.52 -29.78
C TRP A 382 -8.01 13.37 -30.83
N THR A 383 -7.18 14.31 -30.36
CA THR A 383 -6.23 15.04 -31.19
C THR A 383 -4.82 14.47 -31.03
N ALA A 384 -3.93 14.68 -32.01
CA ALA A 384 -2.54 14.24 -31.93
C ALA A 384 -1.82 14.79 -30.68
N ALA A 385 -2.18 16.01 -30.24
CA ALA A 385 -1.66 16.61 -29.01
C ALA A 385 -2.12 15.85 -27.75
N LYS A 386 -3.41 15.50 -27.64
CA LYS A 386 -3.92 14.71 -26.50
C LYS A 386 -3.30 13.30 -26.48
N VAL A 387 -3.12 12.67 -27.64
CA VAL A 387 -2.45 11.36 -27.76
C VAL A 387 -0.99 11.44 -27.29
N LEU A 388 -0.24 12.46 -27.71
CA LEU A 388 1.15 12.66 -27.29
C LEU A 388 1.26 13.04 -25.80
N LEU A 389 0.25 13.70 -25.24
CA LEU A 389 0.25 14.10 -23.84
C LEU A 389 0.20 12.89 -22.89
N VAL A 390 -0.50 11.81 -23.23
CA VAL A 390 -0.59 10.59 -22.39
C VAL A 390 0.78 9.99 -22.03
N PRO A 391 1.68 9.63 -22.97
CA PRO A 391 3.00 9.12 -22.61
C PRO A 391 3.85 10.17 -21.90
N VAL A 392 3.69 11.46 -22.22
CA VAL A 392 4.37 12.55 -21.50
C VAL A 392 3.93 12.61 -20.04
N MET A 393 2.65 12.40 -19.74
CA MET A 393 2.11 12.31 -18.39
C MET A 393 2.71 11.13 -17.64
N VAL A 394 2.77 9.94 -18.26
CA VAL A 394 3.35 8.75 -17.62
C VAL A 394 4.84 8.96 -17.28
N LEU A 395 5.62 9.51 -18.21
CA LEU A 395 7.05 9.75 -17.99
C LEU A 395 7.30 10.87 -16.98
N SER A 396 6.55 11.97 -17.07
CA SER A 396 6.65 13.09 -16.11
C SER A 396 6.20 12.66 -14.72
N GLY A 397 5.11 11.90 -14.64
CA GLY A 397 4.59 11.33 -13.40
C GLY A 397 5.58 10.38 -12.74
N ALA A 398 6.21 9.49 -13.52
CA ALA A 398 7.25 8.60 -13.03
C ALA A 398 8.47 9.38 -12.50
N ALA A 399 8.87 10.45 -13.19
CA ALA A 399 9.95 11.32 -12.74
C ALA A 399 9.59 12.10 -11.47
N ILE A 400 8.37 12.62 -11.34
CA ILE A 400 7.89 13.30 -10.13
C ILE A 400 7.89 12.33 -8.94
N PHE A 401 7.30 11.13 -9.07
CA PHE A 401 7.32 10.13 -8.00
C PHE A 401 8.74 9.68 -7.65
N SER A 402 9.61 9.55 -8.65
CA SER A 402 11.05 9.26 -8.45
C SER A 402 11.71 10.34 -7.59
N ALA A 403 11.44 11.62 -7.87
CA ALA A 403 11.92 12.72 -7.06
C ALA A 403 11.37 12.67 -5.62
N VAL A 404 10.10 12.28 -5.43
CA VAL A 404 9.51 12.09 -4.08
C VAL A 404 10.21 10.97 -3.31
N PHE A 405 10.52 9.83 -3.94
CA PHE A 405 11.30 8.75 -3.30
C PHE A 405 12.69 9.22 -2.87
N VAL A 406 13.38 9.96 -3.73
CA VAL A 406 14.73 10.48 -3.43
C VAL A 406 14.69 11.55 -2.34
N ALA A 407 13.72 12.47 -2.39
CA ALA A 407 13.53 13.50 -1.38
C ALA A 407 13.17 12.88 -0.02
N GLY A 408 12.27 11.89 0.01
CA GLY A 408 11.92 11.16 1.23
C GLY A 408 13.13 10.43 1.82
N ALA A 409 13.93 9.78 0.99
CA ALA A 409 15.14 9.11 1.44
C ALA A 409 16.21 10.09 1.94
N ALA A 410 16.37 11.24 1.27
CA ALA A 410 17.23 12.32 1.75
C ALA A 410 16.74 12.85 3.11
N PHE A 411 15.42 12.96 3.31
CA PHE A 411 14.84 13.34 4.59
C PHE A 411 15.11 12.32 5.69
N GLN A 412 15.07 11.02 5.39
CA GLN A 412 15.43 9.96 6.35
C GLN A 412 16.89 10.05 6.83
N ILE A 413 17.78 10.70 6.06
CA ILE A 413 19.17 10.94 6.49
C ILE A 413 19.22 11.92 7.68
N TYR A 414 18.35 12.93 7.67
CA TYR A 414 18.26 13.94 8.74
C TYR A 414 17.33 13.51 9.87
N ALA A 415 16.18 12.94 9.54
CA ALA A 415 15.16 12.50 10.47
C ALA A 415 15.12 10.96 10.48
N GLN A 416 15.82 10.36 11.45
CA GLN A 416 15.80 8.92 11.65
C GLN A 416 14.35 8.45 11.93
N ASP A 417 13.99 7.28 11.41
CA ASP A 417 12.64 6.68 11.49
C ASP A 417 11.51 7.46 10.78
N ALA A 418 11.83 8.33 9.81
CA ALA A 418 10.85 9.06 9.00
C ALA A 418 10.22 8.27 7.83
N ALA A 419 10.37 6.94 7.78
CA ALA A 419 9.81 6.12 6.69
C ALA A 419 8.27 6.23 6.57
N GLU A 420 7.57 6.45 7.69
CA GLU A 420 6.12 6.73 7.67
C GLU A 420 5.77 8.02 6.94
N VAL A 421 6.57 9.07 7.12
CA VAL A 421 6.37 10.37 6.46
C VAL A 421 6.55 10.21 4.96
N GLN A 422 7.63 9.53 4.54
CA GLN A 422 7.86 9.19 3.13
C GLN A 422 6.69 8.39 2.54
N ASN A 423 6.22 7.35 3.22
CA ASN A 423 5.13 6.49 2.75
C ASN A 423 3.81 7.26 2.56
N ALA A 424 3.55 8.28 3.37
CA ALA A 424 2.36 9.12 3.22
C ALA A 424 2.40 9.94 1.91
N PHE A 425 3.57 10.39 1.49
CA PHE A 425 3.74 11.15 0.25
C PHE A 425 3.88 10.27 -0.99
N THR A 426 4.42 9.06 -0.86
CA THR A 426 4.55 8.11 -1.97
C THR A 426 3.24 7.34 -2.17
N TYR A 427 2.93 6.41 -1.26
CA TYR A 427 1.73 5.57 -1.34
C TYR A 427 0.44 6.39 -1.16
N GLY A 428 0.42 7.33 -0.20
CA GLY A 428 -0.74 8.22 -0.06
C GLY A 428 -0.89 9.17 -1.24
N GLY A 429 0.22 9.63 -1.83
CA GLY A 429 0.21 10.43 -3.05
C GLY A 429 -0.40 9.69 -4.24
N THR A 430 -0.06 8.42 -4.48
CA THR A 430 -0.73 7.65 -5.54
C THR A 430 -2.20 7.42 -5.25
N THR A 431 -2.61 7.11 -4.01
CA THR A 431 -4.03 6.93 -3.66
C THR A 431 -4.82 8.22 -3.85
N LEU A 432 -4.27 9.37 -3.48
CA LEU A 432 -4.89 10.68 -3.71
C LEU A 432 -5.17 10.89 -5.21
N LEU A 433 -4.19 10.61 -6.07
CA LEU A 433 -4.29 10.81 -7.51
C LEU A 433 -5.17 9.78 -8.23
N GLN A 434 -5.61 8.71 -7.58
CA GLN A 434 -6.57 7.76 -8.15
C GLN A 434 -7.99 8.34 -8.21
N TYR A 435 -8.29 9.34 -7.37
CA TYR A 435 -9.60 9.99 -7.31
C TYR A 435 -9.52 11.42 -7.87
N PRO A 436 -10.64 11.97 -8.37
CA PRO A 436 -10.65 13.29 -8.95
C PRO A 436 -10.47 14.40 -7.90
N PRO A 437 -9.89 15.55 -8.29
CA PRO A 437 -9.63 16.66 -7.38
C PRO A 437 -10.92 17.28 -6.79
N THR A 438 -12.07 17.09 -7.44
CA THR A 438 -13.37 17.63 -7.02
C THR A 438 -13.91 16.98 -5.75
N VAL A 439 -13.44 15.77 -5.43
CA VAL A 439 -13.81 15.03 -4.20
C VAL A 439 -13.10 15.57 -2.97
N PHE A 440 -11.97 16.27 -3.15
CA PHE A 440 -11.12 16.72 -2.08
C PHE A 440 -11.36 18.18 -1.69
N GLY A 441 -11.14 18.50 -0.41
CA GLY A 441 -11.15 19.87 0.08
C GLY A 441 -10.10 20.75 -0.64
N LYS A 442 -10.41 22.03 -0.85
CA LYS A 442 -9.56 22.98 -1.60
C LYS A 442 -8.11 23.03 -1.08
N ASP A 443 -7.91 22.94 0.23
CA ASP A 443 -6.58 23.01 0.83
C ASP A 443 -5.75 21.74 0.59
N LEU A 444 -6.39 20.57 0.53
CA LEU A 444 -5.72 19.32 0.15
C LEU A 444 -5.29 19.37 -1.32
N VAL A 445 -6.15 19.90 -2.20
CA VAL A 445 -5.83 20.09 -3.62
C VAL A 445 -4.67 21.09 -3.79
N ARG A 446 -4.67 22.20 -3.03
CA ARG A 446 -3.55 23.17 -3.01
C ARG A 446 -2.25 22.53 -2.54
N GLY A 447 -2.29 21.73 -1.47
CA GLY A 447 -1.13 20.98 -0.98
C GLY A 447 -0.56 20.05 -2.07
N ALA A 448 -1.43 19.28 -2.73
CA ALA A 448 -1.05 18.38 -3.83
C ALA A 448 -0.65 19.10 -5.13
N THR A 449 -0.89 20.41 -5.24
CA THR A 449 -0.49 21.20 -6.42
C THR A 449 0.81 21.95 -6.18
N PHE A 450 0.95 22.57 -5.01
CA PHE A 450 2.05 23.50 -4.73
C PHE A 450 3.10 22.96 -3.77
N MET A 451 2.73 22.09 -2.81
CA MET A 451 3.67 21.58 -1.81
C MET A 451 4.43 20.35 -2.33
N LEU A 452 3.67 19.32 -2.74
CA LEU A 452 4.21 18.24 -3.57
C LEU A 452 3.45 18.34 -4.87
N PRO A 453 4.07 18.68 -6.01
CA PRO A 453 3.38 18.95 -7.27
C PRO A 453 2.85 17.66 -7.94
N LEU A 454 2.11 16.87 -7.17
CA LEU A 454 1.48 15.61 -7.53
C LEU A 454 0.32 15.84 -8.51
N ALA A 455 -0.36 16.99 -8.45
CA ALA A 455 -1.41 17.35 -9.40
C ALA A 455 -0.91 17.36 -10.86
N PHE A 456 0.38 17.60 -11.09
CA PHE A 456 1.00 17.55 -12.42
C PHE A 456 1.28 16.12 -12.92
N VAL A 457 1.15 15.11 -12.05
CA VAL A 457 1.25 13.69 -12.45
C VAL A 457 0.07 13.31 -13.34
N ASN A 458 -1.16 13.64 -12.93
CA ASN A 458 -2.35 13.33 -13.72
C ASN A 458 -3.45 14.41 -13.68
N TRP A 459 -3.81 15.02 -12.55
CA TRP A 459 -4.99 15.90 -12.47
C TRP A 459 -4.98 17.06 -13.47
N VAL A 460 -3.90 17.84 -13.52
CA VAL A 460 -3.81 19.02 -14.39
C VAL A 460 -3.78 18.62 -15.88
N PRO A 461 -2.88 17.73 -16.35
CA PRO A 461 -2.89 17.31 -17.74
C PRO A 461 -4.10 16.46 -18.14
N ALA A 462 -4.70 15.67 -17.23
CA ALA A 462 -5.90 14.89 -17.51
C ALA A 462 -7.13 15.80 -17.65
N ALA A 463 -7.22 16.88 -16.86
CA ALA A 463 -8.28 17.88 -17.04
C ALA A 463 -8.27 18.47 -18.46
N HIS A 464 -7.09 18.65 -19.06
CA HIS A 464 -6.98 19.08 -20.45
C HIS A 464 -7.44 18.02 -21.47
N ILE A 465 -7.13 16.74 -21.24
CA ILE A 465 -7.57 15.66 -22.14
C ILE A 465 -9.10 15.53 -22.10
N LEU A 466 -9.68 15.64 -20.90
CA LEU A 466 -11.11 15.48 -20.64
C LEU A 466 -11.93 16.76 -20.81
N ASP A 467 -11.31 17.85 -21.27
CA ASP A 467 -11.94 19.18 -21.43
C ASP A 467 -12.67 19.67 -20.16
N ARG A 468 -12.11 19.34 -18.99
CA ARG A 468 -12.64 19.70 -17.67
C ARG A 468 -11.99 20.97 -17.11
N PRO A 469 -12.67 21.67 -16.18
CA PRO A 469 -12.08 22.80 -15.47
C PRO A 469 -10.79 22.40 -14.74
N TYR A 470 -9.74 23.21 -14.89
CA TYR A 470 -8.48 22.97 -14.21
C TYR A 470 -8.65 23.08 -12.69
N PRO A 471 -7.99 22.20 -11.91
CA PRO A 471 -7.99 22.31 -10.45
C PRO A 471 -7.55 23.72 -10.04
N ILE A 472 -8.19 24.27 -9.01
CA ILE A 472 -7.88 25.58 -8.40
C ILE A 472 -7.80 26.77 -9.37
N GLY A 473 -8.37 26.67 -10.57
CA GLY A 473 -8.39 27.74 -11.57
C GLY A 473 -7.03 28.00 -12.24
N LEU A 474 -6.18 26.97 -12.36
CA LEU A 474 -4.90 27.10 -13.08
C LEU A 474 -5.11 27.53 -14.53
N PRO A 475 -4.17 28.31 -15.10
CA PRO A 475 -4.22 28.71 -16.50
C PRO A 475 -4.02 27.51 -17.42
N GLY A 476 -4.62 27.54 -18.62
CA GLY A 476 -4.62 26.39 -19.54
C GLY A 476 -3.24 25.88 -19.97
N TRP A 477 -2.20 26.73 -19.95
CA TRP A 477 -0.84 26.30 -20.25
C TRP A 477 -0.24 25.37 -19.19
N ALA A 478 -0.79 25.35 -17.97
CA ALA A 478 -0.32 24.51 -16.87
C ALA A 478 -0.43 23.01 -17.19
N ALA A 479 -1.33 22.63 -18.10
CA ALA A 479 -1.46 21.26 -18.62
C ALA A 479 -0.15 20.71 -19.23
N PHE A 480 0.66 21.59 -19.81
CA PHE A 480 1.91 21.22 -20.48
C PHE A 480 3.14 21.41 -19.59
N ALA A 481 2.95 21.87 -18.34
CA ALA A 481 4.05 22.14 -17.42
C ALA A 481 4.62 20.88 -16.74
N SER A 482 3.94 19.72 -16.83
CA SER A 482 4.35 18.48 -16.15
C SER A 482 5.82 18.08 -16.38
N PRO A 483 6.40 18.16 -17.59
CA PRO A 483 7.82 17.84 -17.80
C PRO A 483 8.76 18.84 -17.10
N LEU A 484 8.44 20.13 -17.13
CA LEU A 484 9.24 21.17 -16.47
C LEU A 484 9.19 21.01 -14.95
N VAL A 485 8.00 20.73 -14.41
CA VAL A 485 7.80 20.42 -12.99
C VAL A 485 8.58 19.17 -12.60
N ALA A 486 8.56 18.12 -13.43
CA ALA A 486 9.32 16.90 -13.19
C ALA A 486 10.84 17.17 -13.14
N VAL A 487 11.38 17.96 -14.06
CA VAL A 487 12.79 18.37 -14.06
C VAL A 487 13.13 19.17 -12.79
N GLY A 488 12.29 20.14 -12.41
CA GLY A 488 12.44 20.92 -11.19
C GLY A 488 12.47 20.04 -9.93
N CYS A 489 11.52 19.12 -9.81
CA CYS A 489 11.46 18.16 -8.70
C CYS A 489 12.71 17.27 -8.64
N CYS A 490 13.15 16.72 -9.76
CA CYS A 490 14.35 15.89 -9.83
C CYS A 490 15.61 16.68 -9.43
N ALA A 491 15.72 17.94 -9.85
CA ALA A 491 16.82 18.81 -9.48
C ALA A 491 16.84 19.08 -7.96
N LEU A 492 15.69 19.47 -7.39
CA LEU A 492 15.56 19.71 -5.95
C LEU A 492 15.82 18.45 -5.13
N ALA A 493 15.27 17.30 -5.53
CA ALA A 493 15.50 16.03 -4.86
C ALA A 493 16.98 15.60 -4.95
N GLY A 494 17.63 15.82 -6.09
CA GLY A 494 19.06 15.57 -6.27
C GLY A 494 19.93 16.45 -5.37
N LEU A 495 19.56 17.72 -5.19
CA LEU A 495 20.23 18.64 -4.25
C LEU A 495 20.01 18.21 -2.80
N ALA A 496 18.78 17.87 -2.42
CA ALA A 496 18.45 17.35 -1.10
C ALA A 496 19.24 16.08 -0.78
N TRP A 497 19.35 15.16 -1.75
CA TRP A 497 20.14 13.94 -1.62
C TRP A 497 21.63 14.24 -1.42
N ARG A 498 22.22 15.12 -2.24
CA ARG A 498 23.64 15.49 -2.11
C ARG A 498 23.94 16.19 -0.80
N THR A 499 23.04 17.06 -0.33
CA THR A 499 23.20 17.73 0.97
C THR A 499 23.04 16.74 2.12
N GLY A 500 22.05 15.85 2.07
CA GLY A 500 21.86 14.76 3.04
C GLY A 500 23.07 13.85 3.14
N LEU A 501 23.64 13.41 2.01
CA LEU A 501 24.86 12.59 2.03
C LEU A 501 26.07 13.30 2.67
N ARG A 502 26.18 14.63 2.56
CA ARG A 502 27.25 15.41 3.17
C ARG A 502 27.06 15.62 4.68
N SER A 503 25.81 15.66 5.13
CA SER A 503 25.49 15.80 6.56
C SER A 503 25.47 14.47 7.30
N TYR A 504 25.44 13.35 6.57
CA TYR A 504 25.42 12.03 7.16
C TYR A 504 26.59 11.81 8.11
N ARG A 505 26.27 11.37 9.32
CA ARG A 505 27.23 10.90 10.32
C ARG A 505 26.90 9.44 10.61
N SER A 506 27.91 8.59 10.56
CA SER A 506 27.76 7.19 10.96
C SER A 506 27.22 7.14 12.38
N THR A 507 26.35 6.17 12.65
CA THR A 507 25.68 6.03 13.93
C THR A 507 26.62 5.65 15.08
N GLY A 508 27.91 5.42 14.81
CA GLY A 508 28.94 5.20 15.83
C GLY A 508 28.66 3.94 16.64
N SER A 509 29.37 2.86 16.33
CA SER A 509 29.35 1.65 17.17
C SER A 509 29.92 1.92 18.55
#